data_AF-A0A369VJD1-F1
#
_entry.id   AF-A0A369VJD1-F1
#
_cell.length_a   1.000
_cell.length_b   1.000
_cell.length_c   1.000
_cell.angle_alpha   90.00
_cell.angle_beta   90.00
_cell.angle_gamma   90.00
#
_symmetry.space_group_name_H-M   'P 1'
#
loop_
_entity.id
_entity.type
_entity.pdbx_description
1 polymer ?
#
loop_
_entity_poly.entity_id
_entity_poly.type
_entity_poly.pdbx_seq_one_letter_code
_entity_poly.pdbx_strand_id
1 'polypeptide(L)'
;MSDLTGGKIGPDTLVHLDPDLQSPSVPRLAGWQPSLGQVAAAQGHLARQGVGQGDLFLFFGWFRQAEVIGGRWRYVPGAPDIHSLFGWLQIGAVLDPGAPDCAERNPWLGDHPHVAFADTIGKSNTIYIGAKSLLGGKFPGAGVFAHWTDRLRLTAPGHSRSVWRVPDWMDPSTSGLKLTYHTDASRWSRQEGALHLQTVGKGQEFVMDTGASSDAQDWLMSLMR
;
A
#
# COMPACT_ATOMS: atom_id res chain seq x y z
N MET A 1 -17.19 9.64 -7.80
CA MET A 1 -16.39 9.11 -8.93
C MET A 1 -16.86 9.65 -10.27
N SER A 2 -18.16 9.53 -10.63
CA SER A 2 -18.67 9.97 -11.93
C SER A 2 -18.33 11.42 -12.29
N ASP A 3 -18.58 12.38 -11.37
CA ASP A 3 -18.25 13.79 -11.61
C ASP A 3 -16.75 14.03 -11.92
N LEU A 4 -15.86 13.38 -11.15
CA LEU A 4 -14.40 13.56 -11.28
C LEU A 4 -13.79 12.85 -12.49
N THR A 5 -14.53 11.92 -13.10
CA THR A 5 -14.08 11.14 -14.26
C THR A 5 -14.80 11.53 -15.55
N GLY A 6 -15.70 12.52 -15.50
CA GLY A 6 -16.53 12.90 -16.64
C GLY A 6 -17.47 11.78 -17.09
N GLY A 7 -17.98 10.98 -16.16
CA GLY A 7 -18.92 9.89 -16.43
C GLY A 7 -18.29 8.55 -16.84
N LYS A 8 -16.97 8.44 -16.92
CA LYS A 8 -16.29 7.18 -17.29
C LYS A 8 -16.45 6.07 -16.25
N ILE A 9 -16.49 6.45 -14.97
CA ILE A 9 -16.67 5.51 -13.86
C ILE A 9 -18.00 5.85 -13.17
N GLY A 10 -18.98 4.97 -13.31
CA GLY A 10 -20.32 5.10 -12.75
C GLY A 10 -20.57 4.12 -11.60
N PRO A 11 -21.80 4.13 -11.04
CA PRO A 11 -22.20 3.19 -9.98
C PRO A 11 -22.09 1.72 -10.38
N ASP A 12 -22.32 1.41 -11.66
CA ASP A 12 -22.30 0.05 -12.20
C ASP A 12 -20.90 -0.38 -12.69
N THR A 13 -19.88 0.47 -12.55
CA THR A 13 -18.51 0.12 -12.93
C THR A 13 -17.95 -0.88 -11.92
N LEU A 14 -17.77 -2.13 -12.36
CA LEU A 14 -17.18 -3.17 -11.55
C LEU A 14 -15.69 -2.88 -11.31
N VAL A 15 -15.30 -2.95 -10.04
CA VAL A 15 -13.91 -2.85 -9.59
C VAL A 15 -13.64 -4.01 -8.65
N HIS A 16 -12.42 -4.52 -8.66
CA HIS A 16 -11.99 -5.45 -7.63
C HIS A 16 -11.45 -4.68 -6.42
N LEU A 17 -11.65 -5.24 -5.23
CA LEU A 17 -11.03 -4.76 -4.01
C LEU A 17 -9.71 -5.52 -3.83
N ASP A 18 -8.61 -4.93 -4.29
CA ASP A 18 -7.26 -5.46 -4.06
C ASP A 18 -6.26 -4.28 -4.03
N PRO A 19 -5.62 -3.97 -2.89
CA PRO A 19 -5.73 -4.68 -1.61
C PRO A 19 -7.12 -4.56 -0.98
N ASP A 20 -7.58 -5.65 -0.38
CA ASP A 20 -8.84 -5.72 0.34
C ASP A 20 -8.62 -5.45 1.84
N LEU A 21 -8.66 -4.17 2.23
CA LEU A 21 -8.24 -3.73 3.57
C LEU A 21 -9.40 -3.44 4.54
N GLN A 22 -10.64 -3.36 4.05
CA GLN A 22 -11.78 -2.94 4.84
C GLN A 22 -13.00 -3.85 4.66
N SER A 23 -13.48 -4.38 5.79
CA SER A 23 -14.66 -5.23 5.85
C SER A 23 -15.94 -4.55 5.33
N PRO A 24 -16.32 -3.30 5.73
CA PRO A 24 -17.64 -2.76 5.44
C PRO A 24 -17.87 -2.32 3.99
N SER A 25 -16.88 -2.46 3.10
CA SER A 25 -16.97 -1.97 1.72
C SER A 25 -17.96 -2.77 0.85
N VAL A 26 -18.14 -4.06 1.12
CA VAL A 26 -19.09 -4.97 0.44
C VAL A 26 -19.52 -6.08 1.41
N PRO A 27 -20.64 -6.80 1.17
CA PRO A 27 -20.99 -7.98 1.96
C PRO A 27 -19.85 -9.01 1.96
N ARG A 28 -19.53 -9.57 3.13
CA ARG A 28 -18.41 -10.51 3.31
C ARG A 28 -18.89 -11.84 3.88
N LEU A 29 -18.24 -12.93 3.45
CA LEU A 29 -18.39 -14.23 4.08
C LEU A 29 -17.75 -14.24 5.47
N ALA A 30 -18.27 -15.10 6.35
CA ALA A 30 -17.71 -15.31 7.68
C ALA A 30 -16.24 -15.77 7.58
N GLY A 31 -15.39 -15.23 8.46
CA GLY A 31 -13.96 -15.52 8.45
C GLY A 31 -13.13 -14.66 7.49
N TRP A 32 -13.73 -13.66 6.82
CA TRP A 32 -13.01 -12.69 6.00
C TRP A 32 -11.84 -12.06 6.78
N GLN A 33 -10.70 -11.95 6.10
CA GLN A 33 -9.51 -11.28 6.60
C GLN A 33 -8.99 -10.31 5.53
N PRO A 34 -8.35 -9.20 5.94
CA PRO A 34 -7.71 -8.30 4.99
C PRO A 34 -6.66 -9.04 4.15
N SER A 35 -6.62 -8.77 2.85
CA SER A 35 -5.70 -9.46 1.94
C SER A 35 -5.16 -8.57 0.83
N LEU A 36 -4.01 -8.95 0.29
CA LEU A 36 -3.42 -8.38 -0.92
C LEU A 36 -3.03 -9.52 -1.87
N GLY A 37 -3.50 -9.45 -3.11
CA GLY A 37 -3.06 -10.30 -4.19
C GLY A 37 -1.82 -9.76 -4.90
N GLN A 38 -0.89 -10.64 -5.25
CA GLN A 38 0.30 -10.33 -6.04
C GLN A 38 0.52 -11.43 -7.09
N VAL A 39 1.00 -11.02 -8.28
CA VAL A 39 1.23 -11.95 -9.39
C VAL A 39 2.44 -11.53 -10.22
N ALA A 40 2.99 -12.49 -10.97
CA ALA A 40 4.01 -12.28 -12.00
C ALA A 40 5.25 -11.51 -11.49
N ALA A 41 5.63 -10.42 -12.17
CA ALA A 41 6.87 -9.69 -11.89
C ALA A 41 6.86 -9.00 -10.52
N ALA A 42 5.71 -8.49 -10.08
CA ALA A 42 5.58 -7.86 -8.77
C ALA A 42 5.77 -8.91 -7.67
N GLN A 43 5.09 -10.06 -7.78
CA GLN A 43 5.31 -11.16 -6.84
C GLN A 43 6.74 -11.72 -6.88
N GLY A 44 7.30 -11.88 -8.08
CA GLY A 44 8.69 -12.33 -8.23
C GLY A 44 9.72 -11.33 -7.65
N HIS A 45 9.39 -10.05 -7.56
CA HIS A 45 10.20 -9.07 -6.83
C HIS A 45 10.11 -9.27 -5.32
N LEU A 46 8.90 -9.33 -4.77
CA LEU A 46 8.66 -9.55 -3.34
C LEU A 46 9.32 -10.85 -2.84
N ALA A 47 9.15 -11.95 -3.58
CA ALA A 47 9.77 -13.24 -3.26
C ALA A 47 11.31 -13.17 -3.27
N ARG A 48 11.93 -12.46 -4.23
CA ARG A 48 13.39 -12.28 -4.28
C ARG A 48 13.92 -11.40 -3.15
N GLN A 49 13.09 -10.52 -2.60
CA GLN A 49 13.44 -9.72 -1.42
C GLN A 49 13.14 -10.45 -0.10
N GLY A 50 12.60 -11.68 -0.16
CA GLY A 50 12.29 -12.47 1.04
C GLY A 50 11.04 -12.00 1.78
N VAL A 51 10.16 -11.22 1.14
CA VAL A 51 8.95 -10.68 1.78
C VAL A 51 8.00 -11.82 2.19
N GLY A 52 7.66 -11.89 3.46
CA GLY A 52 6.87 -12.95 4.06
C GLY A 52 6.22 -12.58 5.39
N GLN A 53 5.85 -13.61 6.16
CA GLN A 53 5.17 -13.42 7.45
C GLN A 53 5.99 -12.53 8.40
N GLY A 54 5.33 -11.54 8.99
CA GLY A 54 5.93 -10.55 9.88
C GLY A 54 6.21 -9.20 9.20
N ASP A 55 6.45 -9.18 7.89
CA ASP A 55 6.73 -7.96 7.14
C ASP A 55 5.47 -7.09 6.96
N LEU A 56 5.68 -5.83 6.57
CA LEU A 56 4.63 -4.82 6.48
C LEU A 56 4.55 -4.21 5.08
N PHE A 57 3.36 -4.23 4.50
CA PHE A 57 3.00 -3.34 3.39
C PHE A 57 2.49 -2.01 3.92
N LEU A 58 3.00 -0.93 3.34
CA LEU A 58 2.44 0.42 3.42
C LEU A 58 1.97 0.82 2.03
N PHE A 59 0.66 0.98 1.88
CA PHE A 59 0.05 1.29 0.59
C PHE A 59 0.00 2.80 0.37
N PHE A 60 0.48 3.24 -0.80
CA PHE A 60 0.38 4.63 -1.23
C PHE A 60 -0.31 4.73 -2.59
N GLY A 61 -0.90 5.88 -2.86
CA GLY A 61 -1.58 6.16 -4.12
C GLY A 61 -1.40 7.61 -4.56
N TRP A 62 -1.80 7.89 -5.80
CA TRP A 62 -1.87 9.24 -6.33
C TRP A 62 -3.24 9.84 -6.02
N PHE A 63 -3.23 10.93 -5.27
CA PHE A 63 -4.41 11.70 -4.89
C PHE A 63 -4.31 13.14 -5.37
N ARG A 64 -5.48 13.75 -5.56
CA ARG A 64 -5.65 15.18 -5.78
C ARG A 64 -6.85 15.66 -4.96
N GLN A 65 -6.73 16.82 -4.34
CA GLN A 65 -7.78 17.36 -3.49
C GLN A 65 -9.06 17.62 -4.29
N ALA A 66 -10.19 17.18 -3.74
CA ALA A 66 -11.52 17.38 -4.30
C ALA A 66 -12.46 17.98 -3.25
N GLU A 67 -13.45 18.72 -3.72
CA GLU A 67 -14.47 19.38 -2.91
C GLU A 67 -15.86 19.14 -3.50
N VAL A 68 -16.90 19.23 -2.67
CA VAL A 68 -18.30 19.16 -3.12
C VAL A 68 -18.87 20.56 -3.20
N ILE A 69 -19.27 20.98 -4.40
CA ILE A 69 -19.94 22.27 -4.63
C ILE A 69 -21.21 22.04 -5.43
N GLY A 70 -22.33 22.56 -4.92
CA GLY A 70 -23.65 22.35 -5.53
C GLY A 70 -24.04 20.87 -5.64
N GLY A 71 -23.60 20.04 -4.69
CA GLY A 71 -23.86 18.60 -4.69
C GLY A 71 -23.03 17.77 -5.68
N ARG A 72 -22.05 18.38 -6.36
CA ARG A 72 -21.15 17.70 -7.30
C ARG A 72 -19.72 17.75 -6.83
N TRP A 73 -18.98 16.66 -7.04
CA TRP A 73 -17.55 16.64 -6.80
C TRP A 73 -16.79 17.39 -7.89
N ARG A 74 -15.80 18.19 -7.50
CA ARG A 74 -14.80 18.75 -8.43
C ARG A 74 -13.42 18.75 -7.79
N TYR A 75 -12.37 18.76 -8.61
CA TYR A 75 -11.02 19.02 -8.10
C TYR A 75 -10.90 20.48 -7.68
N VAL A 76 -10.22 20.71 -6.55
CA VAL A 76 -9.88 22.07 -6.12
C VAL A 76 -8.92 22.70 -7.14
N PRO A 77 -9.24 23.87 -7.71
CA PRO A 77 -8.37 24.54 -8.67
C PRO A 77 -6.97 24.78 -8.08
N GLY A 78 -5.93 24.44 -8.84
CA GLY A 78 -4.53 24.60 -8.40
C GLY A 78 -4.05 23.61 -7.33
N ALA A 79 -4.91 22.72 -6.80
CA ALA A 79 -4.46 21.73 -5.83
C ALA A 79 -3.46 20.74 -6.47
N PRO A 80 -2.35 20.44 -5.77
CA PRO A 80 -1.29 19.59 -6.31
C PRO A 80 -1.72 18.12 -6.34
N ASP A 81 -1.08 17.37 -7.23
CA ASP A 81 -1.05 15.92 -7.18
C ASP A 81 -0.07 15.47 -6.09
N ILE A 82 -0.50 14.57 -5.22
CA ILE A 82 0.32 14.03 -4.14
C ILE A 82 0.33 12.51 -4.15
N HIS A 83 1.45 11.92 -3.77
CA HIS A 83 1.51 10.57 -3.23
C HIS A 83 1.23 10.63 -1.73
N SER A 84 0.29 9.80 -1.28
CA SER A 84 -0.07 9.68 0.14
C SER A 84 -0.26 8.22 0.49
N LEU A 85 0.12 7.86 1.72
CA LEU A 85 -0.24 6.60 2.34
C LEU A 85 -1.75 6.56 2.57
N PHE A 86 -2.37 5.42 2.30
CA PHE A 86 -3.80 5.21 2.52
C PHE A 86 -4.11 3.96 3.34
N GLY A 87 -3.20 2.99 3.45
CA GLY A 87 -3.42 1.82 4.28
C GLY A 87 -2.16 1.03 4.60
N TRP A 88 -2.34 -0.03 5.38
CA TRP A 88 -1.28 -0.94 5.78
C TRP A 88 -1.78 -2.38 5.82
N LEU A 89 -0.85 -3.33 5.69
CA LEU A 89 -1.08 -4.76 5.93
C LEU A 89 0.22 -5.39 6.43
N GLN A 90 0.26 -5.74 7.71
CA GLN A 90 1.28 -6.63 8.25
C GLN A 90 0.92 -8.05 7.88
N ILE A 91 1.86 -8.81 7.30
CA ILE A 91 1.61 -10.15 6.79
C ILE A 91 1.52 -11.12 7.97
N GLY A 92 0.34 -11.69 8.17
CA GLY A 92 0.08 -12.78 9.09
C GLY A 92 0.27 -14.16 8.46
N ALA A 93 -0.02 -14.30 7.16
CA ALA A 93 0.18 -15.53 6.41
C ALA A 93 0.39 -15.23 4.91
N VAL A 94 1.06 -16.15 4.22
CA VAL A 94 1.25 -16.12 2.76
C VAL A 94 0.60 -17.39 2.19
N LEU A 95 -0.33 -17.23 1.26
CA LEU A 95 -1.04 -18.32 0.63
C LEU A 95 -0.66 -18.45 -0.84
N ASP A 96 -0.55 -19.69 -1.31
CA ASP A 96 -0.57 -20.05 -2.73
C ASP A 96 -2.01 -20.42 -3.11
N PRO A 97 -2.71 -19.58 -3.91
CA PRO A 97 -4.07 -19.87 -4.35
C PRO A 97 -4.20 -21.15 -5.19
N GLY A 98 -3.09 -21.61 -5.79
CA GLY A 98 -3.03 -22.85 -6.56
C GLY A 98 -2.88 -24.11 -5.70
N ALA A 99 -2.70 -23.98 -4.38
CA ALA A 99 -2.61 -25.13 -3.49
C ALA A 99 -3.97 -25.88 -3.44
N PRO A 100 -3.99 -27.23 -3.51
CA PRO A 100 -5.22 -28.01 -3.67
C PRO A 100 -6.33 -27.76 -2.63
N ASP A 101 -5.96 -27.35 -1.40
CA ASP A 101 -6.89 -27.13 -0.29
C ASP A 101 -7.09 -25.64 0.07
N CYS A 102 -6.51 -24.71 -0.70
CA CYS A 102 -6.57 -23.29 -0.39
C CYS A 102 -8.01 -22.77 -0.37
N ALA A 103 -8.81 -23.11 -1.38
CA ALA A 103 -10.20 -22.68 -1.49
C ALA A 103 -11.09 -23.29 -0.40
N GLU A 104 -10.89 -24.58 -0.06
CA GLU A 104 -11.66 -25.26 0.99
C GLU A 104 -11.37 -24.67 2.38
N ARG A 105 -10.09 -24.38 2.67
CA ARG A 105 -9.68 -23.79 3.96
C ARG A 105 -10.01 -22.31 4.08
N ASN A 106 -10.15 -21.61 2.95
CA ASN A 106 -10.38 -20.17 2.91
C ASN A 106 -11.57 -19.83 2.00
N PRO A 107 -12.79 -20.31 2.31
CA PRO A 107 -13.96 -20.08 1.46
C PRO A 107 -14.30 -18.59 1.32
N TRP A 108 -13.91 -17.76 2.31
CA TRP A 108 -14.06 -16.32 2.30
C TRP A 108 -13.21 -15.61 1.22
N LEU A 109 -12.21 -16.28 0.64
CA LEU A 109 -11.44 -15.79 -0.50
C LEU A 109 -12.09 -16.12 -1.85
N GLY A 110 -13.23 -16.82 -1.89
CA GLY A 110 -13.84 -17.30 -3.14
C GLY A 110 -14.02 -16.21 -4.20
N ASP A 111 -14.40 -15.00 -3.78
CA ASP A 111 -14.60 -13.85 -4.67
C ASP A 111 -13.33 -13.00 -4.88
N HIS A 112 -12.21 -13.35 -4.25
CA HIS A 112 -10.94 -12.64 -4.40
C HIS A 112 -10.43 -12.85 -5.84
N PRO A 113 -9.98 -11.81 -6.58
CA PRO A 113 -9.58 -11.96 -7.99
C PRO A 113 -8.52 -13.05 -8.22
N HIS A 114 -7.58 -13.15 -7.28
CA HIS A 114 -6.51 -14.15 -7.28
C HIS A 114 -6.98 -15.60 -7.05
N VAL A 115 -8.23 -15.82 -6.60
CA VAL A 115 -8.85 -17.14 -6.50
C VAL A 115 -9.87 -17.33 -7.63
N ALA A 116 -10.81 -16.39 -7.77
CA ALA A 116 -11.88 -16.44 -8.77
C ALA A 116 -11.36 -16.54 -10.22
N PHE A 117 -10.19 -15.96 -10.49
CA PHE A 117 -9.56 -15.96 -11.82
C PHE A 117 -8.20 -16.66 -11.83
N ALA A 118 -7.94 -17.56 -10.86
CA ALA A 118 -6.62 -18.20 -10.68
C ALA A 118 -6.05 -18.84 -11.97
N ASP A 119 -6.91 -19.45 -12.80
CA ASP A 119 -6.51 -20.08 -14.06
C ASP A 119 -6.00 -19.08 -15.12
N THR A 120 -6.37 -17.81 -15.00
CA THR A 120 -6.10 -16.77 -16.01
C THR A 120 -5.22 -15.62 -15.51
N ILE A 121 -5.08 -15.46 -14.19
CA ILE A 121 -4.40 -14.30 -13.59
C ILE A 121 -2.88 -14.31 -13.80
N GLY A 122 -2.30 -15.48 -14.07
CA GLY A 122 -0.89 -15.64 -14.42
C GLY A 122 -0.10 -16.50 -13.43
N LYS A 123 1.21 -16.60 -13.67
CA LYS A 123 2.13 -17.39 -12.84
C LYS A 123 2.56 -16.62 -11.59
N SER A 124 3.04 -17.36 -10.59
CA SER A 124 3.50 -16.80 -9.30
C SER A 124 2.38 -16.01 -8.62
N ASN A 125 1.19 -16.61 -8.55
CA ASN A 125 0.04 -16.06 -7.86
C ASN A 125 0.22 -16.24 -6.34
N THR A 126 0.03 -15.18 -5.56
CA THR A 126 0.20 -15.23 -4.10
C THR A 126 -0.79 -14.29 -3.44
N ILE A 127 -1.34 -14.72 -2.30
CA ILE A 127 -2.20 -13.88 -1.45
C ILE A 127 -1.50 -13.67 -0.11
N TYR A 128 -1.29 -12.41 0.25
CA TYR A 128 -0.81 -12.01 1.57
C TYR A 128 -2.01 -11.70 2.45
N ILE A 129 -2.13 -12.39 3.59
CA ILE A 129 -3.21 -12.18 4.57
C ILE A 129 -2.70 -11.31 5.71
N GLY A 130 -3.51 -10.34 6.12
CA GLY A 130 -3.23 -9.47 7.26
C GLY A 130 -3.14 -10.22 8.60
N ALA A 131 -2.16 -9.85 9.42
CA ALA A 131 -2.06 -10.28 10.80
C ALA A 131 -3.25 -9.76 11.62
N LYS A 132 -3.52 -10.39 12.77
CA LYS A 132 -4.58 -9.95 13.69
C LYS A 132 -4.29 -8.58 14.29
N SER A 133 -3.04 -8.31 14.61
CA SER A 133 -2.58 -7.09 15.28
C SER A 133 -1.26 -6.60 14.72
N LEU A 134 -1.11 -5.29 14.56
CA LEU A 134 0.11 -4.64 14.09
C LEU A 134 1.18 -4.70 15.18
N LEU A 135 2.34 -5.30 14.88
CA LEU A 135 3.49 -5.48 15.77
C LEU A 135 3.12 -6.12 17.12
N GLY A 136 2.07 -6.97 17.16
CA GLY A 136 1.55 -7.53 18.41
C GLY A 136 0.90 -6.51 19.36
N GLY A 137 0.67 -5.29 18.88
CA GLY A 137 0.09 -4.19 19.64
C GLY A 137 -1.43 -4.08 19.55
N LYS A 138 -1.95 -2.89 19.88
CA LYS A 138 -3.40 -2.63 19.95
C LYS A 138 -4.08 -2.36 18.60
N PHE A 139 -3.32 -2.01 17.57
CA PHE A 139 -3.88 -1.68 16.26
C PHE A 139 -4.13 -2.96 15.45
N PRO A 140 -5.16 -3.01 14.59
CA PRO A 140 -5.36 -4.11 13.66
C PRO A 140 -4.13 -4.29 12.76
N GLY A 141 -3.79 -5.54 12.41
CA GLY A 141 -2.65 -5.82 11.56
C GLY A 141 -2.80 -5.31 10.12
N ALA A 142 -4.01 -4.97 9.69
CA ALA A 142 -4.27 -4.33 8.40
C ALA A 142 -5.45 -3.37 8.48
N GLY A 143 -5.46 -2.38 7.61
CA GLY A 143 -6.53 -1.38 7.54
C GLY A 143 -6.20 -0.20 6.63
N VAL A 144 -7.07 0.80 6.68
CA VAL A 144 -6.85 2.09 6.02
C VAL A 144 -6.76 3.20 7.07
N PHE A 145 -6.04 4.26 6.74
CA PHE A 145 -6.01 5.44 7.59
C PHE A 145 -7.36 6.16 7.49
N ALA A 146 -8.10 6.20 8.60
CA ALA A 146 -9.46 6.76 8.63
C ALA A 146 -9.49 8.27 8.35
N HIS A 147 -8.42 8.98 8.68
CA HIS A 147 -8.29 10.41 8.50
C HIS A 147 -6.99 10.73 7.78
N TRP A 148 -7.08 11.61 6.78
CA TRP A 148 -5.90 12.14 6.13
C TRP A 148 -5.22 13.19 7.01
N THR A 149 -3.91 13.06 7.18
CA THR A 149 -3.05 14.06 7.83
C THR A 149 -1.78 14.25 7.01
N ASP A 150 -1.08 15.36 7.21
CA ASP A 150 0.22 15.60 6.55
C ASP A 150 1.29 14.55 6.86
N ARG A 151 1.11 13.70 7.89
CA ARG A 151 2.02 12.58 8.19
C ARG A 151 1.94 11.46 7.16
N LEU A 152 0.79 11.31 6.51
CA LEU A 152 0.56 10.31 5.47
C LEU A 152 1.06 10.77 4.11
N ARG A 153 1.33 12.07 3.95
CA ARG A 153 1.82 12.66 2.70
C ARG A 153 3.27 12.25 2.47
N LEU A 154 3.51 11.55 1.36
CA LEU A 154 4.85 11.22 0.89
C LEU A 154 5.44 12.36 0.07
N THR A 155 4.67 12.98 -0.82
CA THR A 155 5.17 14.07 -1.67
C THR A 155 5.69 15.24 -0.86
N ALA A 156 6.92 15.69 -1.10
CA ALA A 156 7.49 16.85 -0.41
C ALA A 156 6.66 18.13 -0.70
N PRO A 157 6.39 18.99 0.29
CA PRO A 157 5.74 20.29 0.08
C PRO A 157 6.45 21.14 -0.97
N GLY A 158 5.70 21.75 -1.89
CA GLY A 158 6.26 22.56 -2.98
C GLY A 158 6.88 21.77 -4.14
N HIS A 159 6.94 20.44 -4.07
CA HIS A 159 7.50 19.60 -5.13
C HIS A 159 6.42 18.83 -5.90
N SER A 160 6.85 18.27 -7.04
CA SER A 160 6.05 17.30 -7.79
C SER A 160 5.95 15.96 -7.04
N ARG A 161 4.97 15.14 -7.39
CA ARG A 161 4.69 13.85 -6.72
C ARG A 161 5.84 12.85 -6.73
N SER A 162 6.83 13.02 -7.61
CA SER A 162 8.00 12.15 -7.70
C SER A 162 9.10 12.49 -6.70
N VAL A 163 8.97 13.59 -5.95
CA VAL A 163 9.87 13.92 -4.84
C VAL A 163 9.16 13.62 -3.54
N TRP A 164 9.65 12.63 -2.81
CA TRP A 164 9.11 12.27 -1.50
C TRP A 164 9.93 12.91 -0.39
N ARG A 165 9.26 13.33 0.67
CA ARG A 165 9.87 13.61 1.97
C ARG A 165 9.71 12.38 2.83
N VAL A 166 10.81 11.77 3.23
CA VAL A 166 10.85 10.49 3.96
C VAL A 166 11.52 10.68 5.32
N PRO A 167 11.30 9.78 6.30
CA PRO A 167 11.96 9.84 7.60
C PRO A 167 13.49 9.73 7.50
N ASP A 168 14.20 10.36 8.43
CA ASP A 168 15.67 10.36 8.45
C ASP A 168 16.29 8.97 8.61
N TRP A 169 15.61 8.03 9.28
CA TRP A 169 16.10 6.67 9.44
C TRP A 169 16.21 5.91 8.11
N MET A 170 15.55 6.40 7.04
CA MET A 170 15.66 5.84 5.69
C MET A 170 16.90 6.32 4.94
N ASP A 171 17.68 7.27 5.49
CA ASP A 171 18.87 7.83 4.83
C ASP A 171 19.92 6.71 4.63
N PRO A 172 20.22 6.32 3.38
CA PRO A 172 21.16 5.22 3.12
C PRO A 172 22.60 5.57 3.56
N SER A 173 22.93 6.86 3.68
CA SER A 173 24.27 7.30 4.07
C SER A 173 24.56 7.14 5.56
N THR A 174 23.52 7.15 6.40
CA THR A 174 23.65 7.02 7.86
C THR A 174 23.19 5.66 8.36
N SER A 175 22.12 5.11 7.79
CA SER A 175 21.51 3.85 8.22
C SER A 175 22.14 2.61 7.56
N GLY A 176 22.74 2.78 6.37
CA GLY A 176 23.19 1.67 5.52
C GLY A 176 22.04 0.85 4.90
N LEU A 177 20.78 1.22 5.17
CA LEU A 177 19.60 0.54 4.63
C LEU A 177 19.45 0.83 3.14
N LYS A 178 18.86 -0.12 2.42
CA LYS A 178 18.64 -0.01 0.97
C LYS A 178 17.16 -0.12 0.66
N LEU A 179 16.64 0.89 -0.03
CA LEU A 179 15.33 0.82 -0.67
C LEU A 179 15.50 0.26 -2.10
N THR A 180 14.80 -0.81 -2.44
CA THR A 180 14.88 -1.38 -3.79
C THR A 180 14.55 -0.34 -4.86
N TYR A 181 15.26 -0.39 -5.99
CA TYR A 181 15.21 0.57 -7.11
C TYR A 181 15.70 2.00 -6.79
N HIS A 182 16.11 2.28 -5.55
CA HIS A 182 16.59 3.60 -5.12
C HIS A 182 17.97 3.54 -4.47
N THR A 183 18.84 2.62 -4.92
CA THR A 183 20.21 2.49 -4.39
C THR A 183 21.17 3.57 -4.89
N ASP A 184 20.78 4.34 -5.91
CA ASP A 184 21.55 5.47 -6.43
C ASP A 184 21.49 6.65 -5.46
N ALA A 185 22.63 7.01 -4.88
CA ALA A 185 22.76 8.08 -3.91
C ALA A 185 22.31 9.45 -4.44
N SER A 186 22.39 9.70 -5.76
CA SER A 186 21.96 10.97 -6.36
C SER A 186 20.45 11.22 -6.24
N ARG A 187 19.67 10.18 -5.95
CA ARG A 187 18.22 10.27 -5.68
C ARG A 187 17.89 10.75 -4.28
N TRP A 188 18.87 10.75 -3.38
CA TRP A 188 18.70 11.13 -1.99
C TRP A 188 19.34 12.49 -1.78
N SER A 189 18.61 13.41 -1.15
CA SER A 189 19.15 14.73 -0.83
C SER A 189 18.55 15.26 0.46
N ARG A 190 19.30 16.10 1.17
CA ARG A 190 18.77 16.86 2.30
C ARG A 190 18.48 18.28 1.85
N GLN A 191 17.24 18.71 2.01
CA GLN A 191 16.78 20.05 1.68
C GLN A 191 15.95 20.57 2.86
N GLU A 192 16.26 21.78 3.33
CA GLU A 192 15.54 22.41 4.46
C GLU A 192 15.49 21.53 5.73
N GLY A 193 16.54 20.73 5.96
CA GLY A 193 16.63 19.81 7.10
C GLY A 193 15.83 18.50 6.95
N ALA A 194 15.09 18.30 5.85
CA ALA A 194 14.34 17.08 5.58
C ALA A 194 15.05 16.19 4.56
N LEU A 195 14.91 14.86 4.72
CA LEU A 195 15.38 13.88 3.76
C LEU A 195 14.39 13.74 2.59
N HIS A 196 14.88 14.01 1.38
CA HIS A 196 14.13 13.90 0.15
C HIS A 196 14.61 12.72 -0.70
N LEU A 197 13.66 12.01 -1.31
CA LEU A 197 13.86 10.90 -2.22
C LEU A 197 13.22 11.19 -3.58
N GLN A 198 14.01 11.17 -4.65
CA GLN A 198 13.53 11.19 -6.02
C GLN A 198 13.10 9.78 -6.46
N THR A 199 11.78 9.54 -6.51
CA THR A 199 11.23 8.23 -6.84
C THR A 199 11.44 7.86 -8.31
N VAL A 200 11.46 6.55 -8.57
CA VAL A 200 11.35 6.01 -9.93
C VAL A 200 9.88 5.88 -10.33
N GLY A 201 9.60 5.97 -11.63
CA GLY A 201 8.25 5.72 -12.17
C GLY A 201 7.94 4.24 -12.43
N LYS A 202 8.93 3.34 -12.29
CA LYS A 202 8.83 1.91 -12.63
C LYS A 202 8.88 1.06 -11.36
N GLY A 203 7.90 0.17 -11.20
CA GLY A 203 7.69 -0.64 -10.00
C GLY A 203 6.83 0.11 -8.99
N GLN A 204 5.77 -0.53 -8.48
CA GLN A 204 4.94 0.04 -7.42
C GLN A 204 5.35 -0.50 -6.04
N GLU A 205 6.13 -1.59 -6.02
CA GLU A 205 6.61 -2.27 -4.82
C GLU A 205 8.07 -1.90 -4.52
N PHE A 206 8.28 -1.17 -3.43
CA PHE A 206 9.60 -0.85 -2.91
C PHE A 206 9.80 -1.56 -1.58
N VAL A 207 10.89 -2.31 -1.45
CA VAL A 207 11.21 -3.08 -0.24
C VAL A 207 12.42 -2.45 0.43
N MET A 208 12.36 -2.32 1.75
CA MET A 208 13.49 -1.95 2.60
C MET A 208 13.49 -2.91 3.79
N ASP A 209 14.57 -3.67 3.96
CA ASP A 209 14.76 -4.48 5.15
C ASP A 209 15.18 -3.55 6.29
N THR A 210 14.31 -3.41 7.29
CA THR A 210 14.54 -2.55 8.46
C THR A 210 15.09 -3.31 9.67
N GLY A 211 15.22 -4.65 9.58
CA GLY A 211 15.50 -5.51 10.73
C GLY A 211 14.63 -5.16 11.94
N ALA A 212 15.26 -5.02 13.10
CA ALA A 212 14.61 -4.62 14.36
C ALA A 212 14.69 -3.10 14.64
N SER A 213 14.75 -2.25 13.61
CA SER A 213 14.88 -0.79 13.77
C SER A 213 13.71 -0.20 14.58
N SER A 214 14.03 0.38 15.75
CA SER A 214 13.06 1.10 16.58
C SER A 214 12.54 2.35 15.88
N ASP A 215 13.38 3.06 15.13
CA ASP A 215 12.99 4.30 14.44
C ASP A 215 11.92 4.04 13.36
N ALA A 216 12.03 2.90 12.66
CA ALA A 216 11.03 2.48 11.69
C ALA A 216 9.69 2.13 12.37
N GLN A 217 9.74 1.44 13.51
CA GLN A 217 8.55 1.11 14.31
C GLN A 217 7.91 2.37 14.90
N ASP A 218 8.69 3.27 15.48
CA ASP A 218 8.20 4.53 16.05
C ASP A 218 7.57 5.42 14.97
N TRP A 219 8.18 5.50 13.79
CA TRP A 219 7.59 6.20 12.66
C TRP A 219 6.26 5.59 12.25
N LEU A 220 6.20 4.26 12.06
CA LEU A 220 4.95 3.56 11.75
C LEU A 220 3.86 3.84 12.79
N MET A 221 4.20 3.75 14.08
CA MET A 221 3.26 4.01 15.16
C MET A 221 2.80 5.47 15.22
N SER A 222 3.61 6.41 14.69
CA SER A 222 3.21 7.81 14.53
C SER A 222 2.18 8.03 13.42
N LEU A 223 2.12 7.14 12.42
CA LEU A 223 1.11 7.18 11.35
C LEU A 223 -0.27 6.71 11.84
N MET A 224 -0.32 5.90 12.89
CA MET A 224 -1.54 5.32 13.46
C MET A 224 -2.28 6.24 14.43
N ARG A 225 -1.78 7.46 14.65
CA ARG A 225 -2.30 8.44 15.62
C ARG A 225 -3.23 9.46 14.98
#